data_AF-A0A2M7F826-F1
#
_entry.id   AF-A0A2M7F826-F1
#
_cell.length_a   1.000
_cell.length_b   1.000
_cell.length_c   1.000
_cell.angle_alpha   90.00
_cell.angle_beta   90.00
_cell.angle_gamma   90.00
#
_symmetry.space_group_name_H-M   'P 1'
#
loop_
_entity.id
_entity.type
_entity.pdbx_description
1 polymer ?
#
loop_
_entity_poly.entity_id
_entity_poly.type
_entity_poly.pdbx_seq_one_letter_code
_entity_poly.pdbx_strand_id
1 'polypeptide(L)' 'MAIKKELLDILACPKCKGDLTLTDKGDGLICKACRLRYPIRDDIPIMLIDEAETIDPSKA' A
#
# COMPACT_ATOMS: atom_id res chain seq x y z
N MET A 1 -8.28 20.50 -23.48
CA MET A 1 -7.38 20.50 -22.31
C MET A 1 -7.78 19.31 -21.45
N ALA A 2 -6.89 18.33 -21.36
CA ALA A 2 -7.08 17.10 -20.61
C ALA A 2 -6.78 17.34 -19.14
N ILE A 3 -7.74 17.06 -18.27
CA ILE A 3 -7.50 16.59 -16.90
C ILE A 3 -8.60 15.61 -16.48
N LYS A 4 -8.30 14.36 -16.10
CA LYS A 4 -7.14 13.46 -16.32
C LYS A 4 -7.57 12.11 -15.72
N LYS A 5 -6.77 11.07 -15.96
CA LYS A 5 -6.73 9.82 -15.17
C LYS A 5 -6.55 10.03 -13.64
N GLU A 6 -6.49 11.26 -13.14
CA GLU A 6 -6.30 11.67 -11.73
C GLU A 6 -7.41 11.19 -10.77
N LEU A 7 -8.50 10.61 -11.27
CA LEU A 7 -9.53 9.92 -10.46
C LEU A 7 -9.27 8.41 -10.25
N LEU A 8 -8.28 7.83 -10.94
CA LEU A 8 -7.92 6.40 -10.83
C LEU A 8 -6.88 6.10 -9.72
N ASP A 9 -6.37 7.14 -9.04
CA ASP A 9 -5.26 7.09 -8.07
C ASP A 9 -5.71 6.90 -6.60
N ILE A 10 -6.93 6.39 -6.35
CA ILE A 10 -7.60 6.54 -5.04
C ILE A 10 -6.86 5.84 -3.87
N LEU A 11 -6.02 4.83 -4.13
CA LEU A 11 -5.12 4.24 -3.11
C LEU A 11 -3.78 3.84 -3.73
N ALA A 12 -2.89 4.82 -3.89
CA ALA A 12 -1.51 4.60 -4.28
C ALA A 12 -0.59 4.59 -3.06
N CYS A 13 0.54 3.88 -3.13
CA CYS A 13 1.53 3.86 -2.06
C CYS A 13 1.99 5.29 -1.72
N PRO A 14 1.96 5.74 -0.46
CA PRO A 14 2.34 7.10 -0.09
C PRO A 14 3.80 7.42 -0.40
N LYS A 15 4.66 6.39 -0.52
CA LYS A 15 6.10 6.53 -0.79
C LYS A 15 6.45 6.60 -2.27
N CYS A 16 5.88 5.72 -3.10
CA CYS A 16 6.24 5.60 -4.52
C CYS A 16 5.10 5.90 -5.50
N LYS A 17 3.89 6.13 -5.01
CA LYS A 17 2.66 6.26 -5.81
C LYS A 17 2.40 5.07 -6.74
N GLY A 18 2.98 3.92 -6.43
CA GLY A 18 2.73 2.66 -7.15
C GLY A 18 1.54 1.91 -6.57
N ASP A 19 1.23 0.78 -7.20
CA ASP A 19 0.09 -0.06 -6.84
C ASP A 19 0.24 -0.67 -5.44
N LEU A 20 -0.89 -0.72 -4.72
CA LEU A 20 -1.05 -1.44 -3.47
C LEU A 20 -1.89 -2.70 -3.71
N THR A 21 -1.52 -3.80 -3.07
CA THR A 21 -2.23 -5.08 -3.13
C THR A 21 -2.68 -5.45 -1.73
N LEU A 22 -3.96 -5.78 -1.53
CA LEU A 22 -4.43 -6.28 -0.24
C LEU A 22 -3.78 -7.64 0.06
N THR A 23 -3.37 -7.87 1.30
CA THR A 23 -2.92 -9.19 1.79
C THR A 23 -4.06 -10.22 1.69
N ASP A 24 -3.74 -11.51 1.56
CA ASP A 24 -4.75 -12.58 1.50
C ASP A 24 -5.68 -12.62 2.73
N LYS A 25 -5.19 -12.18 3.88
CA LYS A 25 -5.96 -12.09 5.13
C LYS A 25 -6.84 -10.85 5.23
N GLY A 26 -6.73 -9.91 4.29
CA GLY A 26 -7.39 -8.61 4.36
C GLY A 26 -6.91 -7.71 5.50
N ASP A 27 -5.77 -8.02 6.13
CA ASP A 27 -5.23 -7.35 7.32
C ASP A 27 -4.13 -6.32 7.01
N GLY A 28 -3.83 -6.09 5.73
CA GLY A 28 -2.85 -5.11 5.31
C GLY A 28 -2.82 -4.85 3.80
N LEU A 29 -2.10 -3.79 3.42
CA LEU A 29 -1.84 -3.38 2.05
C LEU A 29 -0.34 -3.52 1.77
N ILE A 30 0.01 -4.34 0.79
CA ILE A 30 1.37 -4.61 0.33
C ILE A 30 1.69 -3.73 -0.87
N CYS A 31 2.77 -2.96 -0.77
CA CYS A 31 3.42 -2.32 -1.90
C CYS A 31 4.59 -3.17 -2.39
N LYS A 32 4.45 -3.79 -3.58
CA LYS A 32 5.53 -4.59 -4.19
C LYS A 32 6.74 -3.74 -4.61
N ALA A 33 6.52 -2.49 -5.01
CA ALA A 33 7.59 -1.58 -5.44
C ALA A 33 8.48 -1.13 -4.27
N CYS A 34 7.88 -0.76 -3.14
CA CYS A 34 8.62 -0.36 -1.95
C CYS A 34 9.01 -1.54 -1.04
N ARG A 35 8.42 -2.73 -1.26
CA ARG A 35 8.50 -3.87 -0.34
C ARG A 35 8.08 -3.49 1.08
N LEU A 36 6.94 -2.79 1.16
CA LEU A 36 6.34 -2.35 2.43
C LEU A 36 4.95 -2.94 2.57
N ARG A 37 4.56 -3.29 3.79
CA ARG A 37 3.24 -3.73 4.19
C ARG A 37 2.68 -2.70 5.17
N TYR A 38 1.55 -2.10 4.81
CA TYR A 38 0.79 -1.19 5.65
C TYR A 38 -0.30 -2.00 6.38
N PRO A 39 -0.25 -2.16 7.70
CA PRO A 39 -1.26 -2.94 8.43
C PRO A 39 -2.61 -2.21 8.46
N ILE A 40 -3.70 -2.97 8.53
CA ILE A 40 -5.05 -2.47 8.79
C ILE A 40 -5.37 -2.77 10.26
N ARG A 41 -5.69 -1.74 11.05
CA ARG A 41 -6.09 -1.86 12.46
C ARG A 41 -7.44 -1.19 12.63
N ASP A 42 -8.38 -1.86 13.29
CA ASP A 42 -9.74 -1.36 13.50
C ASP A 42 -10.44 -0.94 12.18
N ASP A 43 -10.25 -1.74 11.12
CA ASP A 43 -10.72 -1.46 9.76
C ASP A 43 -10.15 -0.17 9.12
N ILE A 44 -9.13 0.44 9.73
CA ILE A 44 -8.42 1.63 9.23
C ILE A 44 -7.03 1.23 8.70
N PRO A 45 -6.72 1.47 7.41
CA PRO A 45 -5.40 1.22 6.86
C PRO A 45 -4.40 2.25 7.39
N ILE A 46 -3.39 1.77 8.12
CA ILE A 46 -2.30 2.61 8.63
C ILE A 46 -1.30 2.85 7.49
N MET A 47 -1.58 3.86 6.67
CA MET A 47 -0.72 4.28 5.55
C MET A 47 0.41 5.22 5.98
N LEU A 48 1.01 4.97 7.15
CA LEU A 48 2.18 5.71 7.63
C LEU A 48 3.44 4.93 7.24
N ILE A 49 4.42 5.62 6.66
CA ILE A 49 5.69 5.01 6.24
C ILE A 49 6.46 4.48 7.47
N ASP A 50 6.38 5.17 8.61
CA ASP A 50 7.00 4.77 9.87
C ASP A 50 6.36 3.53 10.52
N GLU A 51 5.07 3.29 10.27
CA GLU A 51 4.38 2.07 10.73
C GLU A 51 4.37 0.95 9.68
N ALA A 52 4.90 1.21 8.49
CA ALA A 52 4.96 0.22 7.43
C ALA A 52 6.02 -0.84 7.74
N GLU A 53 5.64 -2.10 7.62
CA GLU A 53 6.54 -3.22 7.84
C GLU A 53 7.26 -3.57 6.54
N THR A 54 8.59 -3.69 6.58
CA THR A 54 9.36 -4.16 5.41
C THR A 54 9.10 -5.64 5.19
N ILE A 55 8.52 -5.96 4.03
CA ILE A 55 8.29 -7.34 3.60
C ILE A 55 9.52 -7.79 2.80
N ASP A 56 10.42 -8.51 3.46
CA ASP A 56 11.48 -9.22 2.76
C ASP A 56 10.88 -10.45 2.06
N PRO A 57 11.10 -10.61 0.74
CA PRO A 57 10.61 -11.75 -0.03
C PRO A 57 11.22 -13.10 0.41
N SER A 58 12.16 -13.08 1.37
CA SER A 58 12.83 -14.26 1.93
C SER A 58 11.98 -15.05 2.94
N LYS A 59 10.78 -14.58 3.29
CA LYS A 59 9.87 -15.22 4.25
C LYS A 59 8.47 -15.52 3.69
N ALA A 60 8.38 -15.83 2.40
CA ALA A 60 7.19 -16.45 1.82
C ALA A 60 7.28 -17.98 1.95
#